data_AF-A0A954LN06-F1
#
_entry.id   AF-A0A954LN06-F1
#
_cell.length_a   1.000
_cell.length_b   1.000
_cell.length_c   1.000
_cell.angle_alpha   90.00
_cell.angle_beta   90.00
_cell.angle_gamma   90.00
#
_symmetry.space_group_name_H-M   'P 1'
#
loop_
_entity.id
_entity.type
_entity.pdbx_description
1 polymer ?
#
loop_
_entity_poly.entity_id
_entity_poly.type
_entity_poly.pdbx_seq_one_letter_code
_entity_poly.pdbx_strand_id
1 'polypeptide(L)'
;MHCIDDPTRPQLTYYGFDSVTEFIEREIRGFLTGYHRDRQKDQPRHIEIFAEKNTVYSLLTKTAKEYYVPISAGRGFCSVPVWRDIAGRFRKSGKEAMTLIIVSDYDPEGLELADDAIRSLRDLWDLPVEGHRVGVTPEQIAELGLAEDFNPAKVTSKQFNKFVERTGDSRTWELEALHPNYLIDQVKAAIEANMNMEIFNRVVEQEQEDATHLWQTKQTIAGQMRLK
;
A
#
# COMPACT_ATOMS: atom_id res chain seq x y z
N MET A 1 7.18 -4.56 -26.42
CA MET A 1 7.95 -5.64 -25.80
C MET A 1 7.58 -5.65 -24.32
N HIS A 2 6.60 -6.46 -23.93
CA HIS A 2 6.17 -6.58 -22.53
C HIS A 2 7.08 -7.60 -21.84
N CYS A 3 8.12 -7.11 -21.17
CA CYS A 3 8.98 -7.90 -20.31
C CYS A 3 8.26 -8.08 -18.97
N ILE A 4 7.95 -9.33 -18.61
CA ILE A 4 7.51 -9.68 -17.25
C ILE A 4 8.78 -9.70 -16.40
N ASP A 5 8.89 -8.75 -15.48
CA ASP A 5 9.99 -8.67 -14.53
C ASP A 5 9.96 -9.91 -13.62
N ASP A 6 11.07 -10.64 -13.51
CA ASP A 6 11.21 -11.79 -12.61
C ASP A 6 11.84 -11.32 -11.29
N PRO A 7 11.04 -11.10 -10.23
CA PRO A 7 11.53 -10.56 -8.97
C PRO A 7 12.42 -11.54 -8.20
N THR A 8 12.58 -12.79 -8.66
CA THR A 8 13.39 -13.81 -7.99
C THR A 8 14.86 -13.81 -8.43
N ARG A 9 15.22 -13.04 -9.48
CA ARG A 9 16.59 -12.95 -10.02
C ARG A 9 17.07 -11.50 -10.08
N PRO A 10 17.39 -10.88 -8.92
CA PRO A 10 17.83 -9.50 -8.91
C PRO A 10 19.18 -9.36 -9.63
N GLN A 11 19.23 -8.46 -10.61
CA GLN A 11 20.49 -8.00 -11.21
C GLN A 11 20.84 -6.64 -10.59
N LEU A 12 22.05 -6.52 -10.06
CA LEU A 12 22.54 -5.27 -9.48
C LEU A 12 23.65 -4.71 -10.35
N THR A 13 23.37 -3.58 -10.99
CA THR A 13 24.37 -2.78 -11.70
C THR A 13 24.69 -1.56 -10.87
N TYR A 14 25.95 -1.37 -10.52
CA TYR A 14 26.43 -0.14 -9.90
C TYR A 14 26.68 0.89 -10.98
N TYR A 15 26.14 2.10 -10.79
CA TYR A 15 26.41 3.24 -11.65
C TYR A 15 27.40 4.18 -10.98
N GLY A 16 28.42 4.60 -11.72
CA GLY A 16 29.35 5.68 -11.36
C GLY A 16 29.09 6.91 -12.23
N PHE A 17 29.88 7.95 -12.00
CA PHE A 17 29.90 9.15 -12.84
C PHE A 17 31.23 9.26 -13.56
N ASP A 18 31.20 9.66 -14.82
CA ASP A 18 32.40 9.80 -15.64
C ASP A 18 33.15 11.10 -15.31
N SER A 19 32.48 12.07 -14.68
CA SER A 19 33.11 13.33 -14.26
C SER A 19 32.41 13.99 -13.06
N VAL A 20 33.14 14.89 -12.41
CA VAL A 20 32.59 15.77 -11.37
C VAL A 20 31.46 16.65 -11.92
N THR A 21 31.57 17.11 -13.17
CA THR A 21 30.56 17.94 -13.83
C THR A 21 29.23 17.19 -13.98
N GLU A 22 29.28 15.93 -14.40
CA GLU A 22 28.08 15.09 -14.55
C GLU A 22 27.34 14.91 -13.22
N PHE A 23 28.09 14.67 -12.13
CA PHE A 23 27.53 14.61 -10.78
C PHE A 23 26.84 15.92 -10.40
N ILE A 24 27.53 17.06 -10.55
CA ILE A 24 26.99 18.38 -10.22
C ILE A 24 25.70 18.66 -11.03
N GLU A 25 25.69 18.38 -12.32
CA GLU A 25 24.51 18.57 -13.17
C GLU A 25 23.33 17.71 -12.73
N ARG A 26 23.58 16.44 -12.35
CA ARG A 26 22.53 15.56 -11.81
C ARG A 26 21.94 16.12 -10.52
N GLU A 27 22.78 16.53 -9.58
CA GLU A 27 22.34 17.09 -8.30
C GLU A 27 21.57 18.41 -8.48
N ILE A 28 22.03 19.30 -9.36
CA ILE A 28 21.30 20.55 -9.71
C ILE A 28 19.95 20.22 -10.37
N ARG A 29 19.89 19.20 -11.24
CA ARG A 29 18.64 18.77 -11.86
C ARG A 29 17.67 18.22 -10.82
N GLY A 30 18.15 17.44 -9.86
CA GLY A 30 17.38 16.90 -8.73
C GLY A 30 17.05 17.94 -7.64
N PHE A 31 17.73 19.07 -7.61
CA PHE A 31 17.54 20.12 -6.61
C PHE A 31 16.08 20.60 -6.56
N LEU A 32 15.52 20.62 -5.35
CA LEU A 32 14.12 20.99 -5.06
C LEU A 32 13.07 20.19 -5.85
N THR A 33 13.35 18.91 -6.14
CA THR A 33 12.37 17.98 -6.74
C THR A 33 11.89 16.96 -5.70
N GLY A 34 10.73 16.34 -5.95
CA GLY A 34 10.16 15.31 -5.06
C GLY A 34 9.50 15.82 -3.79
N TYR A 35 9.20 17.12 -3.71
CA TYR A 35 8.37 17.68 -2.65
C TYR A 35 6.94 17.16 -2.74
N HIS A 36 6.41 16.73 -1.60
CA HIS A 36 5.01 16.37 -1.42
C HIS A 36 4.55 16.74 -0.01
N ARG A 37 3.28 17.10 0.11
CA ARG A 37 2.64 17.29 1.41
C ARG A 37 2.28 15.95 2.01
N ASP A 38 2.30 15.89 3.33
CA ASP A 38 1.70 14.78 4.05
C ASP A 38 0.18 14.83 3.90
N ARG A 39 -0.34 14.03 2.97
CA ARG A 39 -1.78 13.97 2.64
C ARG A 39 -2.61 13.30 3.74
N GLN A 40 -1.96 12.67 4.72
CA GLN A 40 -2.61 12.09 5.88
C GLN A 40 -2.63 13.01 7.08
N LYS A 41 -1.82 14.06 7.15
CA LYS A 41 -1.64 14.89 8.35
C LYS A 41 -2.96 15.33 8.99
N ASP A 42 -3.85 15.91 8.18
CA ASP A 42 -5.12 16.47 8.66
C ASP A 42 -6.29 15.47 8.56
N GLN A 43 -6.02 14.21 8.18
CA GLN A 43 -7.04 13.17 8.12
C GLN A 43 -7.45 12.74 9.54
N PRO A 44 -8.74 12.48 9.80
CA PRO A 44 -9.23 12.11 11.14
C PRO A 44 -8.68 10.77 11.63
N ARG A 45 -8.31 9.88 10.70
CA ARG A 45 -7.81 8.53 10.99
C ARG A 45 -6.48 8.29 10.31
N HIS A 46 -5.64 7.45 10.91
CA HIS A 46 -4.41 6.95 10.28
C HIS A 46 -4.77 5.81 9.35
N ILE A 47 -4.45 5.92 8.07
CA ILE A 47 -4.78 4.90 7.08
C ILE A 47 -3.49 4.16 6.71
N GLU A 48 -3.54 2.84 6.73
CA GLU A 48 -2.46 1.93 6.37
C GLU A 48 -2.99 0.83 5.45
N ILE A 49 -2.13 0.38 4.53
CA ILE A 49 -2.40 -0.80 3.71
C ILE A 49 -1.46 -1.92 4.17
N PHE A 50 -2.00 -3.10 4.36
CA PHE A 50 -1.24 -4.32 4.59
C PHE A 50 -1.56 -5.32 3.48
N ALA A 51 -0.53 -5.73 2.72
CA ALA A 51 -0.65 -6.72 1.66
C ALA A 51 -0.05 -8.06 2.11
N GLU A 52 -0.79 -9.15 1.91
CA GLU A 52 -0.33 -10.49 2.30
C GLU A 52 0.93 -10.94 1.55
N LYS A 53 1.05 -10.59 0.26
CA LYS A 53 2.11 -11.05 -0.65
C LYS A 53 2.94 -9.86 -1.19
N ASN A 54 4.22 -10.12 -1.45
CA ASN A 54 5.13 -9.15 -2.07
C ASN A 54 4.71 -8.76 -3.50
N THR A 55 4.12 -9.67 -4.27
CA THR A 55 3.60 -9.39 -5.61
C THR A 55 2.49 -8.34 -5.57
N VAL A 56 1.57 -8.48 -4.61
CA VAL A 56 0.49 -7.53 -4.34
C VAL A 56 1.03 -6.19 -3.85
N TYR A 57 2.03 -6.21 -2.96
CA TYR A 57 2.73 -4.99 -2.54
C TYR A 57 3.29 -4.20 -3.73
N SER A 58 4.01 -4.87 -4.64
CA SER A 58 4.58 -4.24 -5.83
C SER A 58 3.50 -3.66 -6.74
N LEU A 59 2.40 -4.40 -6.93
CA LEU A 59 1.24 -3.94 -7.71
C LEU A 59 0.61 -2.67 -7.13
N LEU A 60 0.44 -2.62 -5.79
CA LEU A 60 -0.30 -1.55 -5.11
C LEU A 60 0.58 -0.36 -4.70
N THR A 61 1.91 -0.46 -4.80
CA THR A 61 2.83 0.61 -4.36
C THR A 61 2.54 1.94 -5.06
N LYS A 62 2.22 1.92 -6.36
CA LYS A 62 1.87 3.13 -7.10
C LYS A 62 0.57 3.75 -6.59
N THR A 63 -0.45 2.94 -6.40
CA THR A 63 -1.75 3.35 -5.84
C THR A 63 -1.60 3.92 -4.44
N ALA A 64 -0.87 3.23 -3.54
CA ALA A 64 -0.60 3.70 -2.18
C ALA A 64 0.11 5.07 -2.19
N LYS A 65 1.07 5.25 -3.11
CA LYS A 65 1.77 6.53 -3.31
C LYS A 65 0.85 7.65 -3.80
N GLU A 66 -0.15 7.36 -4.64
CA GLU A 66 -1.13 8.36 -5.08
C GLU A 66 -1.89 8.99 -3.90
N TYR A 67 -2.14 8.25 -2.82
CA TYR A 67 -2.80 8.79 -1.62
C TYR A 67 -1.83 9.10 -0.46
N TYR A 68 -0.53 8.87 -0.63
CA TYR A 68 0.47 8.93 0.45
C TYR A 68 0.10 8.05 1.66
N VAL A 69 -0.51 6.91 1.38
CA VAL A 69 -0.86 5.89 2.37
C VAL A 69 0.31 4.90 2.47
N PRO A 70 0.89 4.66 3.66
CA PRO A 70 1.91 3.66 3.83
C PRO A 70 1.35 2.27 3.51
N ILE A 71 2.19 1.45 2.88
CA ILE A 71 1.89 0.07 2.56
C ILE A 71 2.98 -0.82 3.17
N SER A 72 2.57 -1.91 3.81
CA SER A 72 3.46 -2.95 4.35
C SER A 72 3.10 -4.30 3.73
N ALA A 73 4.10 -5.17 3.58
CA ALA A 73 3.89 -6.53 3.08
C ALA A 73 4.25 -7.57 4.14
N GLY A 74 3.47 -8.64 4.19
CA GLY A 74 3.81 -9.86 4.91
C GLY A 74 4.48 -10.90 4.02
N ARG A 75 4.95 -11.99 4.64
CA ARG A 75 5.06 -13.31 4.00
C ARG A 75 4.40 -14.31 4.94
N GLY A 76 3.11 -14.63 4.73
CA GLY A 76 2.33 -15.47 5.65
C GLY A 76 2.02 -14.79 6.98
N PHE A 77 1.72 -15.58 8.03
CA PHE A 77 1.48 -15.08 9.40
C PHE A 77 2.57 -14.10 9.80
N CYS A 78 2.18 -12.82 9.93
CA CYS A 78 3.15 -11.74 10.00
C CYS A 78 3.98 -11.79 11.27
N SER A 79 5.28 -11.61 11.09
CA SER A 79 6.21 -11.48 12.19
C SER A 79 5.94 -10.15 12.93
N VAL A 80 6.06 -10.18 14.25
CA VAL A 80 5.97 -9.03 15.18
C VAL A 80 6.59 -7.71 14.66
N PRO A 81 7.70 -7.70 13.88
CA PRO A 81 8.25 -6.48 13.29
C PRO A 81 7.28 -5.66 12.43
N VAL A 82 6.42 -6.28 11.62
CA VAL A 82 5.50 -5.53 10.73
C VAL A 82 4.48 -4.75 11.56
N TRP A 83 3.88 -5.41 12.55
CA TRP A 83 2.92 -4.78 13.47
C TRP A 83 3.55 -3.69 14.32
N ARG A 84 4.80 -3.89 14.78
CA ARG A 84 5.56 -2.85 15.47
C ARG A 84 5.72 -1.60 14.62
N ASP A 85 6.09 -1.76 13.34
CA ASP A 85 6.38 -0.63 12.47
C ASP A 85 5.09 0.12 12.08
N ILE A 86 3.99 -0.60 11.85
CA ILE A 86 2.64 -0.02 11.69
C ILE A 86 2.24 0.75 12.95
N ALA A 87 2.38 0.14 14.13
CA ALA A 87 2.07 0.79 15.41
C ALA A 87 2.93 2.04 15.65
N GLY A 88 4.20 2.00 15.26
CA GLY A 88 5.10 3.14 15.33
C GLY A 88 4.65 4.31 14.44
N ARG A 89 4.25 4.03 13.20
CA ARG A 89 3.70 5.05 12.28
C ARG A 89 2.40 5.64 12.80
N PHE A 90 1.50 4.80 13.31
CA PHE A 90 0.27 5.25 13.94
C PHE A 90 0.55 6.21 15.11
N ARG A 91 1.40 5.82 16.06
CA ARG A 91 1.73 6.68 17.21
C ARG A 91 2.38 8.00 16.78
N LYS A 92 3.24 7.96 15.76
CA LYS A 92 3.85 9.18 15.19
C LYS A 92 2.82 10.10 14.51
N SER A 93 1.73 9.55 13.98
CA SER A 93 0.66 10.34 13.38
C SER A 93 -0.09 11.21 14.40
N GLY A 94 -0.07 10.82 15.68
CA GLY A 94 -0.80 11.52 16.75
C GLY A 94 -2.32 11.39 16.67
N LYS A 95 -2.84 10.50 15.83
CA LYS A 95 -4.27 10.29 15.62
C LYS A 95 -4.85 9.33 16.66
N GLU A 96 -6.15 9.48 16.91
CA GLU A 96 -6.86 8.69 17.91
C GLU A 96 -7.37 7.34 17.39
N ALA A 97 -7.44 7.14 16.07
CA ALA A 97 -7.93 5.90 15.46
C ALA A 97 -7.22 5.58 14.14
N MET A 98 -7.17 4.30 13.79
CA MET A 98 -6.60 3.85 12.53
C MET A 98 -7.56 2.97 11.72
N THR A 99 -7.42 3.06 10.40
CA THR A 99 -8.03 2.17 9.42
C THR A 99 -6.92 1.33 8.81
N LEU A 100 -7.04 0.01 8.88
CA LEU A 100 -6.14 -0.93 8.23
C LEU A 100 -6.85 -1.59 7.05
N ILE A 101 -6.39 -1.29 5.84
CA ILE A 101 -6.86 -1.95 4.61
C ILE A 101 -6.00 -3.20 4.41
N ILE A 102 -6.61 -4.38 4.48
CA ILE A 102 -5.92 -5.68 4.46
C ILE A 102 -6.19 -6.35 3.12
N VAL A 103 -5.16 -6.52 2.31
CA VAL A 103 -5.25 -7.16 1.00
C VAL A 103 -4.78 -8.61 1.11
N SER A 104 -5.73 -9.54 1.13
CA SER A 104 -5.47 -10.98 1.32
C SER A 104 -6.34 -11.87 0.44
N ASP A 105 -5.91 -13.13 0.28
CA ASP A 105 -6.64 -14.14 -0.47
C ASP A 105 -7.96 -14.55 0.23
N TYR A 106 -8.89 -15.13 -0.53
CA TYR A 106 -10.08 -15.79 0.02
C TYR A 106 -9.78 -17.27 0.27
N ASP A 107 -9.03 -17.54 1.32
CA ASP A 107 -8.70 -18.88 1.78
C ASP A 107 -8.61 -18.93 3.32
N PRO A 108 -8.45 -20.11 3.96
CA PRO A 108 -8.39 -20.21 5.41
C PRO A 108 -7.30 -19.31 6.05
N GLU A 109 -6.14 -19.22 5.40
CA GLU A 109 -4.99 -18.47 5.86
C GLU A 109 -5.17 -16.96 5.71
N GLY A 110 -5.64 -16.47 4.56
CA GLY A 110 -5.85 -15.07 4.24
C GLY A 110 -6.99 -14.44 5.06
N LEU A 111 -8.02 -15.22 5.39
CA LEU A 111 -9.06 -14.78 6.33
C LEU A 111 -8.55 -14.69 7.77
N GLU A 112 -7.80 -15.70 8.23
CA GLU A 112 -7.22 -15.66 9.57
C GLU A 112 -6.13 -14.59 9.68
N LEU A 113 -5.35 -14.33 8.62
CA LEU A 113 -4.36 -13.26 8.60
C LEU A 113 -5.01 -11.89 8.82
N ALA A 114 -6.16 -11.65 8.19
CA ALA A 114 -6.90 -10.40 8.40
C ALA A 114 -7.41 -10.27 9.84
N ASP A 115 -8.01 -11.34 10.38
CA ASP A 115 -8.47 -11.38 11.77
C ASP A 115 -7.29 -11.19 12.75
N ASP A 116 -6.16 -11.84 12.49
CA ASP A 116 -4.95 -11.80 13.32
C ASP A 116 -4.26 -10.44 13.28
N ALA A 117 -4.22 -9.77 12.11
CA ALA A 117 -3.66 -8.43 12.00
C ALA A 117 -4.41 -7.43 12.89
N ILE A 118 -5.75 -7.46 12.84
CA ILE A 118 -6.62 -6.60 13.65
C ILE A 118 -6.43 -6.94 15.13
N ARG A 119 -6.51 -8.24 15.47
CA ARG A 119 -6.36 -8.73 16.85
C ARG A 119 -4.99 -8.38 17.42
N SER A 120 -3.92 -8.55 16.65
CA SER A 120 -2.55 -8.24 17.08
C SER A 120 -2.35 -6.75 17.31
N LEU A 121 -2.78 -5.89 16.38
CA LEU A 121 -2.65 -4.43 16.55
C LEU A 121 -3.50 -3.92 17.73
N ARG A 122 -4.70 -4.47 17.92
CA ARG A 122 -5.54 -4.11 19.06
C ARG A 122 -4.98 -4.62 20.38
N ASP A 123 -4.73 -5.92 20.50
CA ASP A 123 -4.49 -6.58 21.78
C ASP A 123 -3.02 -6.51 22.22
N LEU A 124 -2.06 -6.53 21.27
CA LEU A 124 -0.62 -6.47 21.58
C LEU A 124 -0.07 -5.06 21.55
N TRP A 125 -0.64 -4.17 20.73
CA TRP A 125 -0.14 -2.81 20.53
C TRP A 125 -1.06 -1.74 21.10
N ASP A 126 -2.21 -2.12 21.66
CA ASP A 126 -3.22 -1.24 22.24
C ASP A 126 -3.69 -0.15 21.26
N LEU A 127 -3.99 -0.58 20.02
CA LEU A 127 -4.39 0.33 18.97
C LEU A 127 -5.90 0.26 18.69
N PRO A 128 -6.57 1.42 18.58
CA PRO A 128 -7.94 1.52 18.07
C PRO A 128 -7.97 1.35 16.55
N VAL A 129 -7.88 0.09 16.12
CA VAL A 129 -7.85 -0.32 14.71
C VAL A 129 -9.21 -0.79 14.22
N GLU A 130 -9.59 -0.32 13.04
CA GLU A 130 -10.69 -0.83 12.23
C GLU A 130 -10.12 -1.46 10.97
N GLY A 131 -10.37 -2.75 10.76
CA GLY A 131 -9.85 -3.48 9.62
C GLY A 131 -10.87 -3.62 8.49
N HIS A 132 -10.43 -3.38 7.26
CA HIS A 132 -11.21 -3.60 6.05
C HIS A 132 -10.47 -4.56 5.13
N ARG A 133 -11.00 -5.78 4.95
CA ARG A 133 -10.42 -6.74 4.00
C ARG A 133 -10.81 -6.34 2.59
N VAL A 134 -9.82 -6.27 1.71
CA VAL A 134 -9.95 -6.07 0.26
C VAL A 134 -9.32 -7.29 -0.43
N GLY A 135 -9.96 -7.78 -1.47
CA GLY A 135 -9.61 -9.03 -2.12
C GLY A 135 -10.88 -9.77 -2.46
N VAL A 136 -10.77 -11.04 -2.86
CA VAL A 136 -11.92 -11.78 -3.37
C VAL A 136 -13.00 -11.90 -2.28
N THR A 137 -14.22 -11.51 -2.64
CA THR A 137 -15.44 -11.65 -1.83
C THR A 137 -16.46 -12.52 -2.56
N PRO A 138 -17.40 -13.18 -1.85
CA PRO A 138 -18.49 -13.91 -2.50
C PRO A 138 -19.25 -13.09 -3.54
N GLU A 139 -19.46 -11.80 -3.27
CA GLU A 139 -20.13 -10.87 -4.16
C GLU A 139 -19.33 -10.68 -5.46
N GLN A 140 -18.01 -10.50 -5.36
CA GLN A 140 -17.13 -10.37 -6.52
C GLN A 140 -17.00 -11.67 -7.32
N ILE A 141 -17.04 -12.83 -6.66
CA ILE A 141 -17.03 -14.14 -7.35
C ILE A 141 -18.26 -14.25 -8.27
N ALA A 142 -19.42 -13.83 -7.76
CA ALA A 142 -20.66 -13.83 -8.54
C ALA A 142 -20.63 -12.76 -9.65
N GLU A 143 -20.19 -11.54 -9.34
CA GLU A 143 -20.13 -10.41 -10.29
C GLU A 143 -19.18 -10.68 -11.46
N LEU A 144 -18.00 -11.23 -11.17
CA LEU A 144 -16.92 -11.43 -12.14
C LEU A 144 -16.95 -12.81 -12.81
N GLY A 145 -17.91 -13.68 -12.43
CA GLY A 145 -18.03 -15.01 -13.00
C GLY A 145 -16.89 -15.97 -12.62
N LEU A 146 -16.25 -15.75 -11.48
CA LEU A 146 -15.07 -16.51 -11.03
C LEU A 146 -15.43 -17.86 -10.37
N ALA A 147 -16.68 -18.32 -10.52
CA ALA A 147 -17.18 -19.50 -9.83
C ALA A 147 -16.42 -20.80 -10.17
N GLU A 148 -15.77 -20.84 -11.33
CA GLU A 148 -14.95 -21.97 -11.82
C GLU A 148 -13.44 -21.79 -11.56
N ASP A 149 -12.98 -20.57 -11.27
CA ASP A 149 -11.57 -20.23 -11.02
C ASP A 149 -11.16 -20.45 -9.55
N PHE A 150 -11.71 -21.48 -8.92
CA PHE A 150 -11.46 -21.80 -7.51
C PHE A 150 -10.36 -22.84 -7.35
N ASN A 151 -9.63 -22.74 -6.25
CA ASN A 151 -8.77 -23.79 -5.74
C ASN A 151 -9.48 -24.54 -4.60
N PRO A 152 -9.27 -25.86 -4.44
CA PRO A 152 -9.71 -26.55 -3.24
C PRO A 152 -8.91 -26.07 -2.03
N ALA A 153 -9.59 -25.71 -0.95
CA ALA A 153 -8.92 -25.36 0.30
C ALA A 153 -8.02 -26.49 0.80
N LYS A 154 -6.88 -26.13 1.39
CA LYS A 154 -5.98 -27.08 2.04
C LYS A 154 -6.65 -27.65 3.28
N VAL A 155 -7.18 -28.88 3.17
CA VAL A 155 -7.83 -29.60 4.28
C VAL A 155 -6.90 -29.78 5.48
N THR A 156 -5.58 -29.79 5.26
CA THR A 156 -4.56 -29.86 6.32
C THR A 156 -4.33 -28.55 7.06
N SER A 157 -4.91 -27.44 6.60
CA SER A 157 -4.83 -26.15 7.26
C SER A 157 -5.51 -26.22 8.63
N LYS A 158 -4.86 -25.67 9.66
CA LYS A 158 -5.46 -25.56 11.00
C LYS A 158 -6.69 -24.66 10.99
N GLN A 159 -6.79 -23.77 10.00
CA GLN A 159 -7.86 -22.80 9.83
C GLN A 159 -9.02 -23.35 8.98
N PHE A 160 -8.88 -24.54 8.36
CA PHE A 160 -9.86 -25.10 7.43
C PHE A 160 -11.28 -25.21 8.03
N ASN A 161 -11.42 -25.78 9.23
CA ASN A 161 -12.74 -25.96 9.85
C ASN A 161 -13.42 -24.61 10.13
N LYS A 162 -12.66 -23.63 10.67
CA LYS A 162 -13.15 -22.27 10.91
C LYS A 162 -13.54 -21.58 9.60
N PHE A 163 -12.79 -21.82 8.53
CA PHE A 163 -13.09 -21.30 7.20
C PHE A 163 -14.43 -21.84 6.69
N VAL A 164 -14.60 -23.17 6.65
CA VAL A 164 -15.84 -23.80 6.16
C VAL A 164 -17.05 -23.37 6.99
N GLU A 165 -16.90 -23.23 8.32
CA GLU A 165 -17.96 -22.72 9.19
C GLU A 165 -18.31 -21.25 8.88
N ARG A 166 -17.30 -20.41 8.61
CA ARG A 166 -17.46 -18.98 8.30
C ARG A 166 -18.05 -18.73 6.91
N THR A 167 -17.66 -19.52 5.92
CA THR A 167 -17.97 -19.27 4.50
C THR A 167 -19.08 -20.19 3.97
N GLY A 168 -19.37 -21.29 4.67
CA GLY A 168 -20.27 -22.34 4.20
C GLY A 168 -19.68 -23.19 3.07
N ASP A 169 -18.39 -23.05 2.75
CA ASP A 169 -17.76 -23.64 1.57
C ASP A 169 -16.26 -23.95 1.81
N SER A 170 -15.70 -24.86 1.02
CA SER A 170 -14.27 -25.18 0.97
C SER A 170 -13.56 -24.62 -0.28
N ARG A 171 -14.26 -23.88 -1.14
CA ARG A 171 -13.66 -23.22 -2.30
C ARG A 171 -12.86 -21.99 -1.88
N THR A 172 -11.70 -21.81 -2.49
CA THR A 172 -10.77 -20.70 -2.22
C THR A 172 -10.41 -19.96 -3.49
N TRP A 173 -10.14 -18.66 -3.37
CA TRP A 173 -9.73 -17.83 -4.49
C TRP A 173 -8.52 -17.00 -4.11
N GLU A 174 -7.50 -17.06 -4.94
CA GLU A 174 -6.33 -16.19 -4.81
C GLU A 174 -6.65 -14.81 -5.36
N LEU A 175 -5.97 -13.78 -4.85
CA LEU A 175 -6.01 -12.43 -5.41
C LEU A 175 -5.64 -12.40 -6.90
N GLU A 176 -4.85 -13.37 -7.38
CA GLU A 176 -4.46 -13.52 -8.79
C GLU A 176 -5.64 -13.87 -9.71
N ALA A 177 -6.77 -14.35 -9.16
CA ALA A 177 -8.00 -14.53 -9.92
C ALA A 177 -8.64 -13.19 -10.32
N LEU A 178 -8.31 -12.08 -9.63
CA LEU A 178 -8.77 -10.75 -10.00
C LEU A 178 -7.84 -10.15 -11.05
N HIS A 179 -8.42 -9.48 -12.05
CA HIS A 179 -7.63 -8.68 -12.97
C HIS A 179 -6.84 -7.60 -12.19
N PRO A 180 -5.54 -7.37 -12.47
CA PRO A 180 -4.72 -6.46 -11.66
C PRO A 180 -5.29 -5.04 -11.50
N ASN A 181 -5.87 -4.49 -12.57
CA ASN A 181 -6.52 -3.17 -12.50
C ASN A 181 -7.77 -3.18 -11.62
N TYR A 182 -8.53 -4.29 -11.59
CA TYR A 182 -9.68 -4.41 -10.72
C TYR A 182 -9.25 -4.39 -9.25
N LEU A 183 -8.20 -5.13 -8.89
CA LEU A 183 -7.67 -5.10 -7.52
C LEU A 183 -7.15 -3.70 -7.14
N ILE A 184 -6.50 -3.00 -8.07
CA ILE A 184 -6.10 -1.60 -7.86
C ILE A 184 -7.32 -0.73 -7.56
N ASP A 185 -8.39 -0.83 -8.35
CA ASP A 185 -9.60 -0.02 -8.18
C ASP A 185 -10.32 -0.33 -6.86
N GLN A 186 -10.35 -1.60 -6.44
CA GLN A 186 -10.91 -1.99 -5.14
C GLN A 186 -10.12 -1.38 -3.98
N VAL A 187 -8.78 -1.40 -4.05
CA VAL A 187 -7.94 -0.78 -3.03
C VAL A 187 -8.10 0.75 -3.04
N LYS A 188 -8.21 1.39 -4.21
CA LYS A 188 -8.53 2.82 -4.32
C LYS A 188 -9.85 3.14 -3.65
N ALA A 189 -10.91 2.41 -3.98
CA ALA A 189 -12.22 2.60 -3.38
C ALA A 189 -12.17 2.43 -1.85
N ALA A 190 -11.42 1.45 -1.34
CA ALA A 190 -11.25 1.27 0.10
C ALA A 190 -10.50 2.42 0.77
N ILE A 191 -9.47 2.99 0.13
CA ILE A 191 -8.78 4.19 0.63
C ILE A 191 -9.75 5.37 0.64
N GLU A 192 -10.43 5.63 -0.48
CA GLU A 192 -11.34 6.76 -0.65
C GLU A 192 -12.55 6.70 0.30
N ALA A 193 -13.05 5.50 0.60
CA ALA A 193 -14.13 5.30 1.57
C ALA A 193 -13.70 5.62 3.01
N ASN A 194 -12.40 5.57 3.30
CA ASN A 194 -11.84 5.77 4.65
C ASN A 194 -11.05 7.07 4.80
N MET A 195 -10.79 7.76 3.70
CA MET A 195 -10.09 9.04 3.65
C MET A 195 -11.10 10.16 3.45
N ASN A 196 -10.96 11.26 4.19
CA ASN A 196 -11.73 12.46 3.90
C ASN A 196 -11.19 13.08 2.60
N MET A 197 -11.94 12.88 1.51
CA MET A 197 -11.55 13.31 0.17
C MET A 197 -11.57 14.84 0.01
N GLU A 198 -12.36 15.58 0.79
CA GLU A 198 -12.32 17.04 0.79
C GLU A 198 -11.01 17.57 1.37
N ILE A 199 -10.54 16.97 2.48
CA ILE A 199 -9.24 17.29 3.08
C ILE A 199 -8.12 16.89 2.11
N PHE A 200 -8.21 15.69 1.52
CA PHE A 200 -7.24 15.21 0.55
C PHE A 200 -7.10 16.16 -0.64
N ASN A 201 -8.22 16.51 -1.29
CA ASN A 201 -8.22 17.39 -2.46
C ASN A 201 -7.62 18.76 -2.14
N ARG A 202 -7.97 19.34 -0.98
CA ARG A 202 -7.39 20.60 -0.52
C ARG A 202 -5.88 20.54 -0.34
N VAL A 203 -5.37 19.44 0.21
CA VAL A 203 -3.91 19.25 0.37
C VAL A 203 -3.23 19.08 -0.99
N VAL A 204 -3.87 18.39 -1.94
CA VAL A 204 -3.36 18.25 -3.32
C VAL A 204 -3.31 19.60 -4.03
N GLU A 205 -4.34 20.44 -3.89
CA GLU A 205 -4.35 21.81 -4.43
C GLU A 205 -3.22 22.66 -3.84
N GLN A 206 -3.04 22.63 -2.51
CA GLN A 206 -1.94 23.34 -1.84
C GLN A 206 -0.56 22.83 -2.30
N GLU A 207 -0.40 21.53 -2.52
CA GLU A 207 0.86 20.96 -3.03
C GLU A 207 1.18 21.47 -4.45
N GLN A 208 0.18 21.73 -5.29
CA GLN A 208 0.37 22.31 -6.61
C GLN A 208 0.83 23.78 -6.54
N GLU A 209 0.29 24.55 -5.60
CA GLU A 209 0.73 25.92 -5.32
C GLU A 209 2.19 25.93 -4.83
N ASP A 210 2.53 25.04 -3.88
CA ASP A 210 3.89 24.89 -3.38
C ASP A 210 4.88 24.46 -4.47
N ALA A 211 4.47 23.57 -5.38
CA ALA A 211 5.29 23.15 -6.51
C ALA A 211 5.65 24.33 -7.41
N THR A 212 4.72 25.27 -7.62
CA THR A 212 4.97 26.51 -8.37
C THR A 212 5.99 27.39 -7.65
N HIS A 213 5.83 27.57 -6.33
CA HIS A 213 6.77 28.33 -5.52
C HIS A 213 8.17 27.69 -5.49
N LEU A 214 8.27 26.37 -5.42
CA LEU A 214 9.53 25.63 -5.48
C LEU A 214 10.20 25.77 -6.85
N TRP A 215 9.42 25.73 -7.93
CA TRP A 215 9.94 25.94 -9.28
C TRP A 215 10.54 27.36 -9.43
N GLN A 216 9.82 28.39 -8.98
CA GLN A 216 10.34 29.77 -8.98
C GLN A 216 11.63 29.88 -8.17
N THR A 217 11.62 29.33 -6.95
CA THR A 217 12.81 29.27 -6.06
C THR A 217 14.00 28.60 -6.76
N LYS A 218 13.76 27.46 -7.45
CA LYS A 218 14.78 26.74 -8.21
C LYS A 218 15.37 27.60 -9.32
N GLN A 219 14.56 28.34 -10.07
CA GLN A 219 15.04 29.24 -11.12
C GLN A 219 15.90 30.38 -10.56
N THR A 220 15.46 30.99 -9.44
CA THR A 220 16.22 32.06 -8.77
C THR A 220 17.60 31.58 -8.32
N ILE A 221 17.67 30.43 -7.65
CA ILE A 221 18.93 29.87 -7.15
C ILE A 221 19.83 29.44 -8.33
N ALA A 222 19.28 28.80 -9.35
CA ALA A 222 20.05 28.41 -10.54
C ALA A 222 20.64 29.61 -11.29
N GLY A 223 19.90 30.73 -11.37
CA GLY A 223 20.39 31.98 -11.93
C GLY A 223 21.56 32.56 -11.13
N GLN A 224 21.47 32.55 -9.80
CA GLN A 224 22.56 33.02 -8.91
C GLN A 224 23.82 32.15 -9.02
N MET A 225 23.65 30.83 -9.19
CA MET A 225 24.77 29.90 -9.36
C MET A 225 25.47 30.03 -10.71
N ARG A 226 24.78 30.50 -11.76
CA ARG A 226 25.35 30.75 -13.09
C ARG A 226 26.03 32.11 -13.24
N LEU A 227 25.80 33.03 -12.30
CA LEU A 227 26.40 34.38 -12.28
C LEU A 227 27.72 34.45 -11.48
N LYS A 228 28.32 33.30 -11.15
CA LYS A 228 29.66 33.15 -10.58
C LYS A 228 30.50 32.27 -11.48
#